data_AF-A0A7C7AR34-F1
#
_entry.id   AF-A0A7C7AR34-F1
#
_cell.length_a   1.000
_cell.length_b   1.000
_cell.length_c   1.000
_cell.angle_alpha   90.00
_cell.angle_beta   90.00
_cell.angle_gamma   90.00
#
_symmetry.space_group_name_H-M   'P 1'
#
loop_
_entity.id
_entity.type
_entity.pdbx_description
1 polymer ?
#
loop_
_entity_poly.entity_id
_entity_poly.type
_entity_poly.pdbx_seq_one_letter_code
_entity_poly.pdbx_strand_id
1 'polypeptide(L)' 'MITVQVISRLTGKPLSSKRVYVYFSGLLRGGLEGYTNSNGEVHLNADPGEGEVYVSGTKVHKGHLSGRVVVYS' A
#
# COMPACT_ATOMS: atom_id res chain seq x y z
N MET A 1 7.87 0.40 10.10
CA MET A 1 6.62 -0.31 9.73
C MET A 1 5.70 0.63 8.99
N ILE A 2 5.15 0.19 7.86
CA ILE A 2 4.14 0.93 7.07
C ILE A 2 2.89 0.08 6.97
N THR A 3 1.73 0.71 7.18
CA THR A 3 0.42 0.10 6.95
C THR A 3 -0.22 0.73 5.73
N VAL A 4 -0.59 -0.08 4.74
CA VAL A 4 -1.39 0.40 3.60
C VAL A 4 -2.83 -0.04 3.84
N GLN A 5 -3.76 0.91 3.84
CA GLN A 5 -5.19 0.63 3.90
C GLN A 5 -5.82 0.91 2.53
N VAL A 6 -6.50 -0.09 1.97
CA VAL A 6 -7.14 -0.01 0.66
C VAL A 6 -8.65 0.16 0.84
N ILE A 7 -9.16 1.29 0.35
CA ILE A 7 -10.57 1.66 0.40
C ILE A 7 -11.15 1.68 -1.02
N SER A 8 -12.35 1.15 -1.19
CA SER A 8 -13.11 1.25 -2.44
C SER A 8 -13.49 2.70 -2.72
N ARG A 9 -13.14 3.23 -3.89
CA ARG A 9 -13.62 4.56 -4.35
C ARG A 9 -15.13 4.63 -4.46
N LEU A 10 -15.76 3.53 -4.85
CA LEU A 10 -17.20 3.47 -5.13
C LEU A 10 -18.04 3.43 -3.85
N THR A 11 -17.56 2.74 -2.81
CA THR A 11 -18.38 2.44 -1.62
C THR A 11 -17.84 3.04 -0.33
N GLY A 12 -16.59 3.53 -0.32
CA GLY A 12 -15.91 3.95 0.91
C GLY A 12 -15.59 2.78 1.86
N LYS A 13 -15.87 1.53 1.49
CA LYS A 13 -15.64 0.36 2.32
C LYS A 13 -14.22 -0.21 2.12
N PRO A 14 -13.63 -0.84 3.16
CA PRO A 14 -12.36 -1.52 3.01
C PRO A 14 -12.42 -2.68 2.02
N LEU A 15 -11.32 -2.89 1.28
CA LEU A 15 -11.18 -3.97 0.31
C LEU A 15 -10.22 -5.04 0.83
N SER A 16 -10.76 -6.23 1.15
CA SER A 16 -9.97 -7.38 1.58
C SER A 16 -9.38 -8.18 0.40
N SER A 17 -8.36 -9.00 0.69
CA SER A 17 -7.69 -9.90 -0.26
C SER A 17 -7.12 -9.21 -1.49
N LYS A 18 -6.84 -7.91 -1.41
CA LYS A 18 -6.17 -7.17 -2.47
C LYS A 18 -4.67 -7.30 -2.31
N ARG A 19 -4.00 -7.71 -3.40
CA ARG A 19 -2.54 -7.67 -3.47
C ARG A 19 -2.09 -6.22 -3.45
N VAL A 20 -1.25 -5.88 -2.50
CA VAL A 20 -0.59 -4.57 -2.40
C VAL A 20 0.89 -4.78 -2.62
N TYR A 21 1.47 -3.99 -3.50
CA TYR A 21 2.92 -3.92 -3.71
C TYR A 21 3.38 -2.48 -3.47
N VAL A 22 4.40 -2.32 -2.64
CA VAL A 22 5.05 -1.04 -2.38
C VAL A 22 6.45 -1.08 -2.97
N TYR A 23 6.76 -0.09 -3.81
CA TYR A 23 8.07 0.06 -4.43
C TYR A 23 8.72 1.36 -3.94
N PHE A 24 9.85 1.27 -3.23
CA PHE A 24 10.55 2.44 -2.71
C PHE A 24 11.55 2.99 -3.73
N SER A 25 11.65 4.32 -3.78
CA SER A 25 12.68 5.01 -4.54
C SER A 25 14.04 4.84 -3.84
N GLY A 26 15.05 4.42 -4.61
CA GLY A 26 16.42 4.22 -4.13
C GLY A 26 17.01 2.91 -4.63
N LEU A 27 18.29 2.94 -5.03
CA LEU A 27 18.96 1.87 -5.79
C LEU A 27 18.91 0.48 -5.12
N LEU A 28 18.78 0.43 -3.77
CA LEU A 28 18.86 -0.80 -2.98
C LEU A 28 17.63 -1.09 -2.09
N ARG A 29 16.58 -0.24 -2.09
CA ARG A 29 15.44 -0.44 -1.17
C ARG A 29 14.45 -1.53 -1.63
N GLY A 30 14.36 -1.77 -2.94
CA GLY A 30 13.47 -2.77 -3.50
C GLY A 30 11.99 -2.51 -3.21
N GLY A 31 11.20 -3.59 -3.13
CA GLY A 31 9.79 -3.51 -2.82
C GLY A 31 9.30 -4.65 -1.94
N LEU A 32 8.15 -4.46 -1.33
CA LEU A 32 7.48 -5.41 -0.45
C LEU A 32 6.05 -5.61 -0.91
N GLU A 33 5.52 -6.81 -0.68
CA GLU A 33 4.12 -7.11 -0.97
C GLU A 33 3.41 -7.83 0.16
N GLY A 34 2.09 -7.77 0.11
CA GLY A 34 1.20 -8.56 0.95
C GLY A 34 -0.23 -8.44 0.47
N TYR A 35 -1.14 -9.06 1.22
CA TYR A 35 -2.57 -9.04 0.92
C TYR A 35 -3.32 -8.34 2.05
N THR A 36 -4.33 -7.56 1.68
CA THR A 36 -5.15 -6.88 2.68
C THR A 36 -6.01 -7.86 3.48
N ASN A 37 -6.13 -7.63 4.78
CA ASN A 37 -7.05 -8.34 5.67
C ASN A 37 -8.50 -7.83 5.50
N SER A 38 -9.43 -8.29 6.37
CA SER A 38 -10.84 -7.88 6.36
C SER A 38 -11.06 -6.37 6.59
N ASN A 39 -10.09 -5.68 7.21
CA ASN A 39 -10.13 -4.23 7.42
C ASN A 39 -9.52 -3.44 6.24
N GLY A 40 -9.17 -4.14 5.15
CA GLY A 40 -8.51 -3.57 3.99
C GLY A 40 -7.04 -3.21 4.25
N GLU A 41 -6.42 -3.73 5.30
CA GLU A 41 -5.08 -3.34 5.73
C GLU A 41 -4.03 -4.41 5.39
N VAL A 42 -2.85 -3.97 5.01
CA VAL A 42 -1.63 -4.78 4.95
C VAL A 42 -0.53 -4.08 5.74
N HIS A 43 0.23 -4.85 6.53
CA HIS A 43 1.35 -4.34 7.31
C HIS A 43 2.65 -4.81 6.66
N LEU A 44 3.49 -3.86 6.27
CA LEU A 44 4.76 -4.11 5.61
C LEU A 44 5.89 -3.64 6.53
N ASN A 45 6.85 -4.52 6.78
CA ASN A 45 8.02 -4.18 7.58
C ASN A 45 9.04 -3.40 6.72
N ALA A 46 8.79 -2.11 6.57
CA ALA A 46 9.69 -1.17 5.93
C ALA A 46 9.83 0.12 6.76
N ASP A 47 10.97 0.76 6.60
CA ASP A 47 11.21 2.12 7.04
C ASP A 47 10.50 3.13 6.11
N PRO A 48 10.13 4.32 6.62
CA PRO A 48 9.54 5.39 5.80
C PRO A 48 10.38 5.82 4.60
N GLY A 49 9.74 6.30 3.54
CA GLY A 49 10.44 6.87 2.39
C GLY A 49 9.58 7.10 1.15
N GLU A 50 10.16 7.76 0.15
CA GLU A 50 9.52 7.99 -1.14
C GLU A 50 9.26 6.67 -1.87
N GLY A 51 8.06 6.49 -2.42
CA GLY A 51 7.70 5.28 -3.12
C GLY A 51 6.38 5.36 -3.89
N GLU A 52 6.03 4.24 -4.48
CA GLU A 52 4.80 4.03 -5.24
C GLU A 52 4.02 2.84 -4.65
N VAL A 53 2.70 2.95 -4.59
CA VAL A 53 1.80 1.88 -4.11
C VAL A 53 0.98 1.37 -5.28
N TYR A 54 0.96 0.05 -5.43
CA TYR A 54 0.18 -0.67 -6.43
C TYR A 54 -0.83 -1.56 -5.74
N VAL A 55 -2.08 -1.53 -6.20
CA VAL A 55 -3.15 -2.42 -5.75
C VAL A 55 -3.59 -3.25 -6.95
N SER A 56 -3.51 -4.59 -6.83
CA SER A 56 -3.82 -5.53 -7.92
C SER A 56 -3.12 -5.20 -9.25
N GLY A 57 -1.88 -4.67 -9.17
CA GLY A 57 -1.08 -4.29 -10.34
C GLY A 57 -1.29 -2.86 -10.85
N THR A 58 -2.31 -2.15 -10.38
CA THR A 58 -2.56 -0.74 -10.76
C THR A 58 -1.92 0.20 -9.75
N LYS A 59 -1.16 1.20 -10.25
CA LYS A 59 -0.62 2.26 -9.39
C LYS A 59 -1.73 3.15 -8.87
N VAL A 60 -1.82 3.30 -7.54
CA VAL A 60 -2.86 4.10 -6.88
C VAL A 60 -2.31 5.29 -6.09
N HIS A 61 -1.02 5.29 -5.77
CA HIS A 61 -0.39 6.35 -4.99
C HIS A 61 1.11 6.48 -5.30
N LYS A 62 1.65 7.69 -5.14
CA LYS A 62 3.07 8.02 -5.22
C LYS A 62 3.39 9.14 -4.22
N GLY A 63 4.48 9.01 -3.48
CA GLY A 63 4.98 10.03 -2.56
C GLY A 63 5.63 9.43 -1.33
N HIS A 64 5.73 10.24 -0.26
CA HIS A 64 6.32 9.82 0.99
C HIS A 64 5.43 8.82 1.74
N LEU A 65 5.91 7.58 1.88
CA LEU A 65 5.20 6.51 2.58
C LEU A 65 5.70 6.43 4.01
N SER A 66 4.82 6.65 4.98
CA SER A 66 5.12 6.57 6.41
C SER A 66 3.87 6.22 7.21
N GLY A 67 4.04 5.57 8.37
CA GLY A 67 2.93 5.25 9.27
C GLY A 67 1.79 4.48 8.59
N ARG A 68 0.61 5.10 8.49
CA ARG A 68 -0.55 4.58 7.76
C ARG A 68 -0.78 5.39 6.48
N VAL A 69 -0.74 4.72 5.34
CA VAL A 69 -1.07 5.27 4.02
C VAL A 69 -2.43 4.73 3.61
N VAL A 70 -3.42 5.61 3.47
CA VAL A 70 -4.76 5.25 2.97
C VAL A 70 -4.80 5.49 1.46
N VAL A 71 -5.10 4.45 0.70
CA VAL A 71 -5.21 4.53 -0.76
C VAL A 71 -6.61 4.12 -1.21
N TYR A 72 -7.03 4.72 -2.32
CA TYR A 72 -8.34 4.44 -2.90
C TYR A 72 -8.17 3.70 -4.22
N SER A 73 -8.84 2.56 -4.34
CA SER A 73 -8.83 1.69 -5.52
C SER A 73 -10.23 1.47 -6.08
#